data_AF-A0A140IN74-F1
#
_entry.id   AF-A0A140IN74-F1
#
_cell.length_a   1.000
_cell.length_b   1.000
_cell.length_c   1.000
_cell.angle_alpha   90.00
_cell.angle_beta   90.00
_cell.angle_gamma   90.00
#
_symmetry.space_group_name_H-M   'P 1'
#
loop_
_entity.id
_entity.type
_entity.pdbx_description
1 polymer ?
#
loop_
_entity_poly.entity_id
_entity_poly.type
_entity_poly.pdbx_seq_one_letter_code
_entity_poly.pdbx_strand_id
1 'polypeptide(L)'
;ADINETTFELRLGILQIKVEQMNMYVPNDVLEFLAKNIRSNIRELEGALNKVVHTSLIGRSITVESASETLADLLRSNHKPITIAEIQ
;
A
#
# COMPACT_ATOMS: atom_id res chain seq x y z
N ALA A 1 -6.00 21.76 3.52
CA ALA A 1 -6.16 20.76 4.60
C ALA A 1 -4.77 20.23 4.88
N ASP A 2 -4.25 20.48 6.08
CA ASP A 2 -2.98 19.90 6.55
C ASP A 2 -3.16 18.39 6.72
N ILE A 3 -2.88 17.65 5.65
CA ILE A 3 -2.80 16.19 5.70
C ILE A 3 -1.42 15.92 6.30
N ASN A 4 -1.36 15.76 7.62
CA ASN A 4 -0.16 15.29 8.30
C ASN A 4 0.31 14.01 7.61
N GLU A 5 1.49 14.05 6.99
CA GLU A 5 2.15 12.85 6.48
C GLU A 5 2.20 11.84 7.63
N THR A 6 1.54 10.70 7.44
CA THR A 6 1.62 9.61 8.40
C THR A 6 3.08 9.18 8.52
N THR A 7 3.56 8.87 9.72
CA THR A 7 4.93 8.34 9.86
C THR A 7 4.99 6.92 9.29
N PHE A 8 6.19 6.44 8.97
CA PHE A 8 6.37 5.06 8.50
C PHE A 8 5.86 4.06 9.54
N GLU A 9 6.16 4.29 10.82
CA GLU A 9 5.77 3.46 11.95
C GLU A 9 4.25 3.40 12.08
N LEU A 10 3.57 4.53 11.90
CA LEU A 10 2.11 4.57 11.96
C LEU A 10 1.49 3.79 10.80
N ARG A 11 2.01 3.94 9.57
CA ARG A 11 1.53 3.16 8.43
C ARG A 11 1.77 1.66 8.60
N LEU A 12 2.94 1.28 9.10
CA LEU A 12 3.26 -0.13 9.37
C LEU A 12 2.32 -0.70 10.44
N GLY A 13 2.09 0.02 11.54
CA GLY A 13 1.17 -0.39 12.59
C GLY A 13 -0.27 -0.54 12.11
N ILE A 14 -0.75 0.38 11.26
CA ILE A 14 -2.07 0.26 10.62
C ILE A 14 -2.15 -1.04 9.80
N LEU A 15 -1.14 -1.31 8.97
CA LEU A 15 -1.10 -2.52 8.14
C LEU A 15 -1.09 -3.79 8.98
N GLN A 16 -0.31 -3.83 10.06
CA GLN A 16 -0.24 -4.97 11.01
C GLN A 16 -1.60 -5.27 11.64
N ILE A 17 -2.26 -4.24 12.20
CA ILE A 17 -3.61 -4.40 12.79
C ILE A 17 -4.61 -4.92 11.74
N LYS A 18 -4.50 -4.44 10.50
CA LYS A 18 -5.42 -4.84 9.42
C LYS A 18 -5.23 -6.29 9.02
N VAL A 19 -4.01 -6.78 8.87
CA VAL A 19 -3.78 -8.19 8.52
C VAL A 19 -4.20 -9.13 9.65
N GLU A 20 -4.02 -8.72 10.90
CA GLU A 20 -4.53 -9.44 12.07
C GLU A 20 -6.07 -9.53 12.04
N GLN A 21 -6.75 -8.41 11.78
CA GLN A 21 -8.22 -8.36 11.67
C GLN A 21 -8.78 -9.20 10.52
N MET A 22 -8.02 -9.34 9.44
CA MET A 22 -8.41 -10.18 8.30
C MET A 22 -8.09 -11.67 8.52
N ASN A 23 -7.42 -12.03 9.63
CA ASN A 23 -6.93 -13.38 9.90
C ASN A 23 -6.06 -13.95 8.76
N MET A 24 -5.17 -13.13 8.19
CA MET A 24 -4.27 -13.57 7.13
C MET A 24 -2.81 -13.31 7.46
N TYR A 25 -1.97 -14.14 6.87
CA TYR A 25 -0.54 -13.97 6.93
C TYR A 25 -0.05 -13.15 5.74
N VAL A 26 0.55 -12.00 6.02
CA VAL A 26 1.30 -11.19 5.05
C VAL A 26 2.72 -11.04 5.57
N PRO A 27 3.74 -11.42 4.78
CA PRO A 27 5.14 -11.24 5.17
C PRO A 27 5.48 -9.79 5.55
N ASN A 28 6.30 -9.62 6.60
CA ASN A 28 6.66 -8.30 7.11
C ASN A 28 7.36 -7.41 6.08
N ASP A 29 8.21 -7.99 5.22
CA ASP A 29 8.87 -7.28 4.14
C ASP A 29 7.87 -6.66 3.15
N VAL A 30 6.74 -7.32 2.91
CA VAL A 30 5.64 -6.78 2.10
C VAL A 30 4.93 -5.64 2.85
N LEU A 31 4.66 -5.78 4.15
CA LEU A 31 4.05 -4.70 4.94
C LEU A 31 4.96 -3.46 4.98
N GLU A 32 6.26 -3.65 5.19
CA GLU A 32 7.24 -2.59 5.14
C GLU A 32 7.33 -1.96 3.75
N PHE A 33 7.30 -2.76 2.68
CA PHE A 33 7.28 -2.27 1.31
C PHE A 33 6.08 -1.35 1.07
N LEU A 34 4.87 -1.75 1.50
CA LEU A 34 3.67 -0.93 1.40
C LEU A 34 3.82 0.37 2.22
N ALA A 35 4.25 0.27 3.48
CA ALA A 35 4.43 1.44 4.34
C ALA A 35 5.52 2.40 3.84
N LYS A 36 6.55 1.92 3.14
CA LYS A 36 7.61 2.76 2.54
C LYS A 36 7.12 3.51 1.31
N ASN A 37 6.28 2.90 0.49
CA ASN A 37 5.90 3.40 -0.83
C ASN A 37 4.53 4.09 -0.87
N ILE A 38 3.62 3.79 0.07
CA ILE A 38 2.27 4.37 0.09
C ILE A 38 2.17 5.48 1.14
N ARG A 39 2.44 6.74 0.77
CA ARG A 39 2.54 7.88 1.70
C ARG A 39 1.39 8.89 1.64
N SER A 40 0.56 8.80 0.59
CA SER A 40 -0.54 9.71 0.29
C SER A 40 -1.59 9.81 1.40
N ASN A 41 -2.29 8.71 1.71
CA ASN A 41 -3.31 8.66 2.77
C ASN A 41 -3.64 7.22 3.20
N ILE A 42 -4.33 7.09 4.34
CA ILE A 42 -4.68 5.79 4.95
C ILE A 42 -5.56 4.94 4.02
N ARG A 43 -6.48 5.55 3.26
CA ARG A 43 -7.37 4.81 2.36
C ARG A 43 -6.60 4.15 1.22
N GLU A 44 -5.61 4.82 0.65
CA GLU A 44 -4.73 4.22 -0.36
C GLU A 44 -3.85 3.12 0.22
N LEU A 45 -3.34 3.31 1.44
CA LEU A 45 -2.56 2.29 2.16
C LEU A 45 -3.38 1.00 2.38
N GLU A 46 -4.60 1.14 2.88
CA GLU A 46 -5.53 0.02 3.06
C GLU A 46 -5.94 -0.61 1.72
N GLY A 47 -6.19 0.20 0.70
CA GLY A 47 -6.51 -0.27 -0.65
C GLY A 47 -5.38 -1.09 -1.27
N ALA A 48 -4.13 -0.66 -1.07
CA ALA A 48 -2.95 -1.39 -1.53
C ALA A 48 -2.82 -2.75 -0.82
N LEU A 49 -3.01 -2.79 0.50
CA LEU A 49 -3.02 -4.04 1.28
C LEU A 49 -4.10 -5.01 0.77
N ASN A 50 -5.35 -4.54 0.65
CA ASN A 50 -6.45 -5.36 0.16
C ASN A 50 -6.15 -5.93 -1.23
N LYS A 51 -5.57 -5.14 -2.14
CA LYS A 51 -5.25 -5.61 -3.49
C LYS A 51 -4.20 -6.72 -3.46
N VAL A 52 -3.13 -6.57 -2.68
CA VAL A 52 -2.09 -7.61 -2.49
C VAL A 52 -2.69 -8.89 -1.93
N VAL A 53 -3.51 -8.76 -0.89
CA VAL A 53 -4.26 -9.87 -0.30
C VAL A 53 -5.14 -10.58 -1.34
N HIS A 54 -5.93 -9.84 -2.09
CA HIS A 54 -6.84 -10.46 -3.05
C HIS A 54 -6.10 -11.20 -4.16
N THR A 55 -4.89 -10.75 -4.52
CA THR A 55 -4.06 -11.51 -5.47
C THR A 55 -3.59 -12.85 -4.92
N SER A 56 -3.53 -13.04 -3.60
CA SER A 56 -3.20 -14.35 -3.03
C SER A 56 -4.34 -15.35 -3.16
N LEU A 57 -5.59 -14.87 -3.20
CA LEU A 57 -6.78 -15.71 -3.39
C LEU A 57 -6.86 -16.33 -4.79
N ILE A 58 -6.19 -15.73 -5.78
CA ILE A 58 -6.06 -16.27 -7.14
C ILE A 58 -4.78 -17.10 -7.34
N GLY A 59 -4.12 -17.50 -6.24
CA GLY A 59 -2.97 -18.40 -6.25
C GLY A 59 -1.60 -17.73 -6.39
N ARG A 60 -1.53 -16.40 -6.33
CA ARG A 60 -0.24 -15.68 -6.34
C ARG A 60 0.38 -15.70 -4.94
N SER A 61 1.69 -15.94 -4.84
CA SER A 61 2.40 -15.80 -3.57
C SER A 61 2.43 -14.31 -3.15
N ILE A 62 2.29 -14.04 -1.85
CA ILE A 62 2.45 -12.69 -1.31
C ILE A 62 3.94 -12.44 -1.10
N THR A 63 4.57 -11.73 -2.03
CA THR A 63 5.99 -11.34 -1.98
C THR A 63 6.13 -9.87 -2.36
N VAL A 64 7.29 -9.26 -2.09
CA VAL A 64 7.55 -7.87 -2.48
C VAL A 64 7.46 -7.71 -4.00
N GLU A 65 7.94 -8.69 -4.75
CA GLU A 65 7.87 -8.71 -6.22
C GLU A 65 6.42 -8.73 -6.73
N SER A 66 5.59 -9.66 -6.25
CA SER A 66 4.19 -9.76 -6.67
C SER A 66 3.37 -8.55 -6.24
N ALA A 67 3.67 -7.96 -5.06
CA ALA A 67 3.06 -6.73 -4.61
C ALA A 67 3.46 -5.53 -5.49
N SER A 68 4.74 -5.42 -5.86
CA SER A 68 5.24 -4.38 -6.76
C SER A 68 4.57 -4.44 -8.14
N GLU A 69 4.46 -5.63 -8.73
CA GLU A 69 3.73 -5.84 -10.00
C GLU A 69 2.26 -5.43 -9.88
N THR A 70 1.59 -5.91 -8.83
CA THR A 70 0.16 -5.68 -8.60
C THR A 70 -0.16 -4.20 -8.39
N LEU A 71 0.77 -3.45 -7.82
CA LEU A 71 0.61 -2.05 -7.43
C LEU A 71 1.30 -1.07 -8.38
N ALA A 72 1.84 -1.53 -9.52
CA ALA A 72 2.64 -0.69 -10.43
C ALA A 72 1.98 0.65 -10.78
N ASP A 73 0.69 0.67 -11.13
CA ASP A 73 -0.02 1.90 -11.48
C ASP A 73 -0.24 2.84 -10.29
N LEU A 74 -0.51 2.26 -9.12
CA LEU A 74 -0.70 3.00 -7.88
C LEU A 74 0.61 3.65 -7.44
N LEU A 75 1.72 2.91 -7.51
CA LEU A 75 3.06 3.41 -7.22
C LEU A 75 3.47 4.55 -8.17
N ARG A 76 3.20 4.42 -9.47
CA ARG A 76 3.43 5.51 -10.45
C ARG A 76 2.66 6.77 -10.08
N SER A 77 1.40 6.63 -9.66
CA SER A 77 0.55 7.75 -9.28
C SER A 77 1.03 8.42 -7.99
N ASN A 78 1.54 7.65 -7.03
CA ASN A 78 2.07 8.18 -5.78
C ASN A 78 3.42 8.91 -5.93
N HIS A 79 4.15 8.64 -7.01
CA HIS A 79 5.40 9.32 -7.36
C HIS A 79 5.22 10.51 -8.30
N LYS A 80 4.02 10.74 -8.86
CA LYS A 80 3.74 11.97 -9.60
C LYS A 80 3.52 13.10 -8.60
N PRO A 81 4.40 14.12 -8.52
CA PRO A 81 3.98 15.38 -7.91
C PRO A 81 2.75 15.86 -8.69
N ILE A 82 1.66 16.16 -7.99
CA ILE A 82 0.48 16.78 -8.59
C ILE A 82 0.91 18.17 -9.06
N THR A 83 1.45 18.27 -10.27
CA THR A 83 1.57 19.53 -10.98
C THR A 83 0.19 19.84 -11.53
N ILE A 84 -0.24 21.09 -11.43
CA ILE A 84 -1.59 21.60 -11.82
C ILE A 84 -1.79 21.55 -13.37
N ALA A 85 -1.07 20.69 -14.08
CA ALA A 85 -0.97 20.68 -15.54
C ALA A 85 -1.86 19.64 -16.25
N GLU A 86 -2.68 18.84 -15.54
CA GLU A 86 -3.54 17.80 -16.16
C GLU A 86 -5.05 18.11 -16.08
N ILE A 87 -5.43 19.39 -16.19
CA ILE A 87 -6.82 19.77 -16.52
C ILE A 87 -6.78 20.47 -17.88
N GLN A 88 -7.13 19.74 -18.94
CA GLN A 88 -7.42 20.26 -20.28
C GLN A 88 -8.88 19.99 -20.62
#